data_AF-Q7YKU6-F1
#
_entry.id   AF-Q7YKU6-F1
#
_cell.length_a   1.000
_cell.length_b   1.000
_cell.length_c   1.000
_cell.angle_alpha   90.00
_cell.angle_beta   90.00
_cell.angle_gamma   90.00
#
_symmetry.space_group_name_H-M   'P 1'
#
loop_
_entity.id
_entity.type
_entity.pdbx_description
1 polymer ?
#
loop_
_entity_poly.entity_id
_entity_poly.type
_entity_poly.pdbx_seq_one_letter_code
_entity_poly.pdbx_strand_id
1 'polypeptide(L)'
;NSVERTRIKNERYESGVIPYAKMGYWDPDYVVKDTDVLALFRVSPQPGVDPIEASAAVAGESSTATWTVVWTDLLTACDLYRAKAYKVDAVPNTSDQYFAYIAYDIDLFEEGSIANLTASIIGNVFGFKAVKALRLEDMRMAGVDHIHAGTVVGKLEGDPLMIKGFYNTLLLPYLEVNLPQGIFFEQDWASLRKVTPVASGGIHCGQMHQLLDYLGNDVVLQFGGGTIGHPDGIQAGATANRVALESMVIARNEGRDYVAEGPQILQDAAKTCGPLQTALDLWKDITFNYTSTDTADFVETPTANV
;
A
#
# COMPACT_ATOMS: atom_id res chain seq x y z
N ASN A 1 43.40 -36.89 -9.43
CA ASN A 1 42.20 -36.05 -9.60
C ASN A 1 42.56 -34.57 -9.60
N SER A 2 42.53 -33.90 -10.77
CA SER A 2 42.78 -32.45 -10.87
C SER A 2 41.72 -31.61 -10.15
N VAL A 3 40.46 -32.07 -10.14
CA VAL A 3 39.29 -31.39 -9.57
C VAL A 3 39.34 -31.28 -8.04
N GLU A 4 39.94 -32.24 -7.34
CA GLU A 4 40.08 -32.18 -5.87
C GLU A 4 41.09 -31.12 -5.42
N ARG A 5 42.08 -30.78 -6.26
CA ARG A 5 43.14 -29.83 -5.92
C ARG A 5 42.69 -28.37 -6.01
N THR A 6 41.65 -28.07 -6.78
CA THR A 6 41.16 -26.71 -7.07
C THR A 6 39.85 -26.38 -6.35
N ARG A 7 39.42 -27.20 -5.37
CA ARG A 7 38.25 -26.89 -4.56
C ARG A 7 38.50 -25.61 -3.74
N ILE A 8 37.51 -24.73 -3.72
CA ILE A 8 37.53 -23.53 -2.90
C ILE A 8 37.40 -23.95 -1.43
N LYS A 9 38.26 -23.40 -0.57
CA LYS A 9 38.30 -23.66 0.89
C LYS A 9 38.05 -22.40 1.71
N ASN A 10 37.65 -21.32 1.06
CA ASN A 10 37.22 -20.10 1.73
C ASN A 10 35.85 -20.37 2.35
N GLU A 11 35.65 -20.03 3.63
CA GLU A 11 34.42 -20.38 4.37
C GLU A 11 33.13 -19.84 3.72
N ARG A 12 33.19 -18.73 2.95
CA ARG A 12 32.04 -18.18 2.22
C ARG A 12 31.76 -18.89 0.90
N TYR A 13 32.77 -19.48 0.27
CA TYR A 13 32.70 -19.99 -1.11
C TYR A 13 33.01 -21.50 -1.24
N GLU A 14 33.33 -22.17 -0.13
CA GLU A 14 33.37 -23.62 -0.07
C GLU A 14 31.96 -24.19 -0.26
N SER A 15 31.85 -25.30 -1.00
CA SER A 15 30.55 -25.91 -1.30
C SER A 15 29.84 -26.36 -0.02
N GLY A 16 28.60 -25.96 0.15
CA GLY A 16 27.79 -26.33 1.30
C GLY A 16 26.65 -25.36 1.55
N VAL A 17 25.79 -25.71 2.50
CA VAL A 17 24.69 -24.85 2.96
C VAL A 17 25.20 -24.01 4.13
N ILE A 18 25.05 -22.69 4.02
CA ILE A 18 25.29 -21.74 5.11
C ILE A 18 24.08 -20.79 5.21
N PRO A 19 23.82 -20.18 6.39
CA PRO A 19 22.70 -19.24 6.57
C PRO A 19 22.78 -18.05 5.61
N TYR A 20 21.65 -17.54 5.12
CA TYR A 20 21.59 -16.38 4.23
C TYR A 20 22.18 -15.13 4.89
N ALA A 21 21.97 -14.95 6.20
CA ALA A 21 22.58 -13.86 6.95
C ALA A 21 24.13 -13.90 6.92
N LYS A 22 24.72 -15.09 6.75
CA LYS A 22 26.17 -15.28 6.59
C LYS A 22 26.64 -15.24 5.13
N MET A 23 25.72 -15.18 4.16
CA MET A 23 26.04 -15.07 2.74
C MET A 23 26.20 -13.63 2.24
N GLY A 24 25.98 -12.64 3.12
CA GLY A 24 26.08 -11.21 2.81
C GLY A 24 24.74 -10.55 2.43
N TYR A 25 23.62 -11.14 2.84
CA TYR A 25 22.26 -10.60 2.63
C TYR A 25 21.67 -9.91 3.87
N TRP A 26 22.39 -9.92 4.99
CA TRP A 26 22.11 -9.12 6.18
C TRP A 26 23.27 -8.15 6.40
N ASP A 27 22.96 -6.87 6.53
CA ASP A 27 23.95 -5.84 6.83
C ASP A 27 23.26 -4.65 7.56
N PRO A 28 23.29 -4.61 8.91
CA PRO A 28 22.64 -3.55 9.68
C PRO A 28 23.35 -2.20 9.56
N ASP A 29 24.58 -2.20 9.05
CA ASP A 29 25.40 -1.00 8.85
C ASP A 29 25.33 -0.51 7.40
N TYR A 30 24.51 -1.14 6.54
CA TYR A 30 24.33 -0.73 5.16
C TYR A 30 23.73 0.68 5.08
N VAL A 31 24.44 1.57 4.41
CA VAL A 31 23.97 2.92 4.10
C VAL A 31 23.23 2.87 2.78
N VAL A 32 21.90 3.01 2.86
CA VAL A 32 21.02 3.09 1.69
C VAL A 32 21.48 4.21 0.75
N LYS A 33 21.54 3.90 -0.54
CA LYS A 33 21.83 4.87 -1.60
C LYS A 33 20.53 5.45 -2.14
N ASP A 34 20.58 6.67 -2.65
CA ASP A 34 19.42 7.31 -3.31
C ASP A 34 18.91 6.53 -4.54
N THR A 35 19.77 5.70 -5.15
CA THR A 35 19.42 4.86 -6.30
C THR A 35 18.87 3.50 -5.91
N ASP A 36 18.96 3.10 -4.65
CA ASP A 36 18.48 1.78 -4.25
C ASP A 36 16.95 1.71 -4.36
N VAL A 37 16.45 0.60 -4.88
CA VAL A 37 15.03 0.26 -4.76
C VAL A 37 14.81 -0.31 -3.36
N LEU A 38 13.84 0.23 -2.61
CA LEU A 38 13.54 -0.19 -1.25
C LEU A 38 12.24 -0.99 -1.19
N ALA A 39 12.25 -2.05 -0.38
CA ALA A 39 11.07 -2.84 -0.06
C ALA A 39 10.88 -2.94 1.44
N LEU A 40 9.64 -2.80 1.90
CA LEU A 40 9.25 -3.16 3.25
C LEU A 40 8.40 -4.43 3.23
N PHE A 41 8.89 -5.48 3.89
CA PHE A 41 8.13 -6.70 4.09
C PHE A 41 7.68 -6.84 5.55
N ARG A 42 6.41 -7.19 5.77
CA ARG A 42 5.98 -7.82 7.01
C ARG A 42 6.25 -9.31 6.92
N VAL A 43 7.19 -9.78 7.71
CA VAL A 43 7.66 -11.17 7.76
C VAL A 43 7.11 -11.84 9.01
N SER A 44 6.44 -12.98 8.86
CA SER A 44 6.09 -13.89 9.96
C SER A 44 6.90 -15.17 9.81
N PRO A 45 8.04 -15.33 10.52
CA PRO A 45 8.86 -16.55 10.42
C PRO A 45 8.12 -17.79 10.94
N GLN A 46 8.53 -18.99 10.51
CA GLN A 46 8.09 -20.22 11.17
C GLN A 46 8.66 -20.31 12.60
N PRO A 47 8.01 -21.04 13.53
CA PRO A 47 8.55 -21.26 14.87
C PRO A 47 9.98 -21.81 14.84
N GLY A 48 10.89 -21.14 15.56
CA GLY A 48 12.31 -21.50 15.62
C GLY A 48 13.17 -20.94 14.49
N VAL A 49 12.59 -20.23 13.51
CA VAL A 49 13.35 -19.48 12.51
C VAL A 49 13.66 -18.09 13.05
N ASP A 50 14.93 -17.71 13.00
CA ASP A 50 15.39 -16.39 13.40
C ASP A 50 14.87 -15.29 12.44
N PRO A 51 14.35 -14.15 12.93
CA PRO A 51 13.80 -13.10 12.09
C PRO A 51 14.81 -12.45 11.14
N ILE A 52 16.07 -12.32 11.55
CA ILE A 52 17.15 -11.79 10.70
C ILE A 52 17.45 -12.79 9.60
N GLU A 53 17.55 -14.08 9.92
CA GLU A 53 17.74 -15.12 8.91
C GLU A 53 16.56 -15.19 7.92
N ALA A 54 15.32 -15.08 8.39
CA ALA A 54 14.15 -15.04 7.51
C ALA A 54 14.20 -13.82 6.57
N SER A 55 14.58 -12.65 7.09
CA SER A 55 14.70 -11.41 6.31
C SER A 55 15.85 -11.49 5.29
N ALA A 56 16.99 -12.05 5.69
CA ALA A 56 18.12 -12.30 4.81
C ALA A 56 17.78 -13.33 3.72
N ALA A 57 16.95 -14.33 4.02
CA ALA A 57 16.44 -15.28 3.03
C ALA A 57 15.54 -14.59 1.99
N VAL A 58 14.64 -13.70 2.44
CA VAL A 58 13.83 -12.87 1.52
C VAL A 58 14.75 -12.02 0.65
N ALA A 59 15.73 -11.30 1.22
CA ALA A 59 16.67 -10.49 0.45
C ALA A 59 17.49 -11.32 -0.55
N GLY A 60 17.98 -12.48 -0.12
CA GLY A 60 18.77 -13.36 -0.98
C GLY A 60 17.98 -13.89 -2.17
N GLU A 61 16.80 -14.46 -1.93
CA GLU A 61 16.04 -15.19 -2.96
C GLU A 61 15.14 -14.28 -3.81
N SER A 62 15.13 -12.98 -3.49
CA SER A 62 14.63 -11.90 -4.36
C SER A 62 15.75 -11.13 -5.09
N SER A 63 17.01 -11.57 -4.97
CA SER A 63 18.16 -11.00 -5.70
C SER A 63 18.99 -12.09 -6.37
N THR A 64 20.00 -12.63 -5.68
CA THR A 64 21.04 -13.46 -6.30
C THR A 64 21.30 -14.80 -5.60
N ALA A 65 20.61 -15.10 -4.50
CA ALA A 65 20.88 -16.29 -3.72
C ALA A 65 20.22 -17.55 -4.30
N THR A 66 20.72 -18.68 -3.83
CA THR A 66 20.00 -19.94 -3.77
C THR A 66 20.36 -20.65 -2.46
N TRP A 67 19.77 -21.82 -2.18
CA TRP A 67 19.87 -22.54 -0.91
C TRP A 67 21.27 -23.11 -0.56
N THR A 68 22.24 -23.07 -1.48
CA THR A 68 23.60 -23.57 -1.27
C THR A 68 24.61 -22.68 -1.96
N VAL A 69 25.85 -22.65 -1.45
CA VAL A 69 26.93 -21.83 -2.01
C VAL A 69 27.29 -22.30 -3.42
N VAL A 70 27.37 -21.35 -4.36
CA VAL A 70 27.81 -21.57 -5.73
C VAL A 70 29.09 -20.78 -6.02
N TRP A 71 30.09 -21.45 -6.60
CA TRP A 71 31.37 -20.82 -6.92
C TRP A 71 31.25 -19.74 -8.01
N THR A 72 30.19 -19.80 -8.81
CA THR A 72 29.92 -18.85 -9.91
C THR A 72 29.67 -17.43 -9.41
N ASP A 73 29.37 -17.23 -8.12
CA ASP A 73 29.39 -15.90 -7.48
C ASP A 73 30.72 -15.17 -7.74
N LEU A 74 31.84 -15.91 -7.78
CA LEU A 74 33.19 -15.35 -7.98
C LEU A 74 33.47 -14.88 -9.42
N LEU A 75 32.53 -15.07 -10.34
CA LEU A 75 32.62 -14.57 -11.72
C LEU A 75 31.97 -13.19 -11.89
N THR A 76 31.27 -12.70 -10.87
CA THR A 76 30.52 -11.44 -10.92
C THR A 76 30.98 -10.48 -9.83
N ALA A 77 30.55 -9.22 -9.91
CA ALA A 77 30.63 -8.27 -8.80
C ALA A 77 29.58 -8.60 -7.72
N CYS A 78 29.62 -9.83 -7.18
CA CYS A 78 28.56 -10.37 -6.33
C CYS A 78 28.24 -9.51 -5.10
N ASP A 79 29.19 -8.77 -4.53
CA ASP A 79 28.91 -7.87 -3.40
C ASP A 79 27.95 -6.73 -3.76
N LEU A 80 28.00 -6.24 -5.01
CA LEU A 80 27.12 -5.19 -5.55
C LEU A 80 25.68 -5.72 -5.75
N TYR A 81 25.54 -6.88 -6.39
CA TYR A 81 24.23 -7.40 -6.81
C TYR A 81 23.42 -8.08 -5.71
N ARG A 82 24.03 -8.39 -4.55
CA ARG A 82 23.30 -8.94 -3.40
C ARG A 82 22.46 -7.83 -2.77
N ALA A 83 21.15 -8.03 -2.72
CA ALA A 83 20.29 -7.19 -1.88
C ALA A 83 20.71 -7.26 -0.40
N LYS A 84 20.35 -6.24 0.37
CA LYS A 84 20.69 -6.13 1.79
C LYS A 84 19.43 -5.93 2.61
N ALA A 85 19.06 -6.92 3.41
CA ALA A 85 18.22 -6.68 4.57
C ALA A 85 19.06 -5.85 5.54
N TYR A 86 18.67 -4.60 5.79
CA TYR A 86 19.47 -3.65 6.58
C TYR A 86 18.80 -3.26 7.89
N LYS A 87 17.51 -3.55 8.05
CA LYS A 87 16.78 -3.29 9.28
C LYS A 87 15.67 -4.30 9.48
N VAL A 88 15.53 -4.80 10.71
CA VAL A 88 14.45 -5.71 11.13
C VAL A 88 13.89 -5.22 12.46
N ASP A 89 12.66 -4.69 12.43
CA ASP A 89 11.95 -4.20 13.62
C ASP A 89 10.79 -5.14 13.97
N ALA A 90 10.47 -5.29 15.26
CA ALA A 90 9.25 -5.99 15.66
C ALA A 90 8.02 -5.15 15.27
N VAL A 91 6.99 -5.81 14.73
CA VAL A 91 5.71 -5.13 14.47
C VAL A 91 5.00 -4.85 15.81
N PRO A 92 4.53 -3.62 16.07
CA PRO A 92 3.76 -3.30 17.27
C PRO A 92 2.58 -4.24 17.51
N ASN A 93 2.31 -4.56 18.78
CA ASN A 93 1.15 -5.36 19.20
C ASN A 93 1.07 -6.79 18.63
N THR A 94 2.17 -7.29 18.06
CA THR A 94 2.30 -8.69 17.63
C THR A 94 3.55 -9.31 18.24
N SER A 95 3.58 -10.63 18.39
CA SER A 95 4.70 -11.34 19.02
C SER A 95 5.60 -12.09 18.04
N ASP A 96 5.14 -12.31 16.81
CA ASP A 96 5.78 -13.17 15.81
C ASP A 96 5.87 -12.53 14.41
N GLN A 97 5.70 -11.21 14.31
CA GLN A 97 5.80 -10.47 13.06
C GLN A 97 6.86 -9.38 13.13
N TYR A 98 7.55 -9.18 12.01
CA TYR A 98 8.67 -8.26 11.89
C TYR A 98 8.57 -7.45 10.61
N PHE A 99 8.94 -6.18 10.67
CA PHE A 99 9.18 -5.32 9.52
C PHE A 99 10.63 -5.49 9.06
N ALA A 100 10.82 -6.06 7.86
CA ALA A 100 12.11 -6.24 7.22
C ALA A 100 12.28 -5.23 6.08
N TYR A 101 13.29 -4.36 6.22
CA TYR A 101 13.65 -3.36 5.21
C TYR A 101 14.79 -3.90 4.36
N ILE A 102 14.58 -3.94 3.05
CA ILE A 102 15.51 -4.52 2.09
C ILE A 102 15.85 -3.51 1.00
N ALA A 103 17.14 -3.32 0.76
CA ALA A 103 17.67 -2.48 -0.31
C ALA A 103 18.18 -3.34 -1.48
N TYR A 104 17.84 -2.92 -2.69
CA TYR A 104 18.21 -3.57 -3.95
C TYR A 104 18.94 -2.56 -4.84
N ASP A 105 20.08 -2.95 -5.38
CA ASP A 105 20.80 -2.10 -6.32
C ASP A 105 19.98 -1.94 -7.61
N ILE A 106 19.96 -0.72 -8.18
CA ILE A 106 19.14 -0.38 -9.36
C ILE A 106 19.48 -1.24 -10.58
N ASP A 107 20.73 -1.68 -10.70
CA ASP A 107 21.23 -2.48 -11.81
C ASP A 107 20.61 -3.89 -11.87
N LEU A 108 19.86 -4.30 -10.83
CA LEU A 108 19.09 -5.54 -10.83
C LEU A 108 17.83 -5.46 -11.71
N PHE A 109 17.38 -4.25 -12.05
CA PHE A 109 16.07 -4.03 -12.65
C PHE A 109 16.16 -3.54 -14.08
N GLU A 110 15.42 -4.20 -14.98
CA GLU A 110 15.25 -3.77 -16.37
C GLU A 110 14.44 -2.47 -16.43
N GLU A 111 14.95 -1.46 -17.15
CA GLU A 111 14.33 -0.14 -17.21
C GLU A 111 12.92 -0.20 -17.83
N GLY A 112 11.95 0.40 -17.14
CA GLY A 112 10.56 0.47 -17.61
C GLY A 112 9.78 -0.84 -17.52
N SER A 113 10.29 -1.86 -16.80
CA SER A 113 9.71 -3.20 -16.76
C SER A 113 9.12 -3.54 -15.38
N ILE A 114 7.82 -3.30 -15.20
CA ILE A 114 7.08 -3.78 -14.01
C ILE A 114 7.17 -5.31 -13.87
N ALA A 115 7.17 -6.02 -15.00
CA ALA A 115 7.29 -7.48 -15.02
C ALA A 115 8.64 -7.95 -14.43
N ASN A 116 9.75 -7.30 -14.79
CA ASN A 116 11.06 -7.63 -14.22
C ASN A 116 11.14 -7.27 -12.74
N LEU A 117 10.70 -6.06 -12.34
CA LEU A 117 10.66 -5.64 -10.93
C LEU A 117 9.89 -6.66 -10.08
N THR A 118 8.68 -7.02 -10.51
CA THR A 118 7.84 -7.99 -9.78
C THR A 118 8.39 -9.41 -9.79
N ALA A 119 9.05 -9.84 -10.88
CA ALA A 119 9.71 -11.14 -10.92
C ALA A 119 10.79 -11.28 -9.84
N SER A 120 11.54 -10.21 -9.54
CA SER A 120 12.54 -10.21 -8.48
C SER A 120 11.87 -10.10 -7.09
N ILE A 121 11.10 -9.03 -6.84
CA ILE A 121 10.64 -8.68 -5.49
C ILE A 121 9.60 -9.67 -4.95
N ILE A 122 8.67 -10.14 -5.80
CA ILE A 122 7.54 -10.98 -5.37
C ILE A 122 7.50 -12.37 -6.02
N GLY A 123 8.51 -12.72 -6.83
CA GLY A 123 8.48 -13.94 -7.65
C GLY A 123 8.39 -15.24 -6.84
N ASN A 124 9.33 -15.45 -5.92
CA ASN A 124 9.46 -16.74 -5.20
C ASN A 124 9.30 -16.64 -3.68
N VAL A 125 9.62 -15.48 -3.09
CA VAL A 125 9.81 -15.31 -1.63
C VAL A 125 8.53 -15.58 -0.81
N PHE A 126 7.35 -15.40 -1.39
CA PHE A 126 6.07 -15.68 -0.73
C PHE A 126 5.80 -17.18 -0.52
N GLY A 127 6.52 -18.07 -1.21
CA GLY A 127 6.41 -19.52 -1.08
C GLY A 127 7.45 -20.16 -0.15
N PHE A 128 8.27 -19.37 0.54
CA PHE A 128 9.37 -19.87 1.36
C PHE A 128 8.88 -20.66 2.56
N LYS A 129 9.26 -21.94 2.65
CA LYS A 129 8.83 -22.82 3.76
C LYS A 129 9.21 -22.29 5.14
N ALA A 130 10.32 -21.55 5.25
CA ALA A 130 10.80 -20.95 6.50
C ALA A 130 9.99 -19.70 6.93
N VAL A 131 9.13 -19.17 6.06
CA VAL A 131 8.28 -18.01 6.33
C VAL A 131 6.83 -18.46 6.34
N LYS A 132 6.14 -18.29 7.46
CA LYS A 132 4.74 -18.68 7.64
C LYS A 132 3.81 -17.76 6.86
N ALA A 133 4.10 -16.46 6.86
CA ALA A 133 3.37 -15.45 6.09
C ALA A 133 4.32 -14.30 5.73
N LEU A 134 4.09 -13.72 4.55
CA LEU A 134 4.84 -12.59 4.03
C LEU A 134 3.86 -11.61 3.40
N ARG A 135 4.02 -10.31 3.65
CA ARG A 135 3.29 -9.23 2.97
C ARG A 135 4.29 -8.16 2.55
N LEU A 136 4.21 -7.72 1.29
CA LEU A 136 4.90 -6.51 0.83
C LEU A 136 4.01 -5.32 1.21
N GLU A 137 4.48 -4.49 2.13
CA GLU A 137 3.69 -3.39 2.70
C GLU A 137 3.86 -2.10 1.91
N ASP A 138 5.06 -1.85 1.36
CA ASP A 138 5.33 -0.62 0.63
C ASP A 138 6.23 -0.85 -0.59
N MET A 139 5.67 -0.58 -1.78
CA MET A 139 6.32 -0.45 -3.09
C MET A 139 5.31 0.20 -4.06
N ARG A 140 5.74 1.21 -4.83
CA ARG A 140 4.79 2.06 -5.57
C ARG A 140 5.28 2.42 -6.97
N MET A 141 4.49 2.08 -7.97
CA MET A 141 4.58 2.60 -9.34
C MET A 141 3.17 2.69 -9.91
N ALA A 142 2.88 3.74 -10.68
CA ALA A 142 1.58 3.90 -11.32
C ALA A 142 1.74 4.34 -12.79
N GLY A 143 0.96 3.73 -13.69
CA GLY A 143 1.02 3.98 -15.14
C GLY A 143 -0.35 4.06 -15.80
N VAL A 144 -1.41 4.34 -15.02
CA VAL A 144 -2.79 4.46 -15.49
C VAL A 144 -3.34 5.84 -15.12
N ASP A 145 -4.31 6.35 -15.87
CA ASP A 145 -4.92 7.65 -15.54
C ASP A 145 -5.83 7.56 -14.32
N HIS A 146 -6.60 6.47 -14.18
CA HIS A 146 -7.55 6.24 -13.09
C HIS A 146 -7.33 4.87 -12.42
N ILE A 147 -7.50 4.78 -11.11
CA ILE A 147 -7.49 3.52 -10.36
C ILE A 147 -8.50 3.54 -9.21
N HIS A 148 -9.16 2.41 -8.94
CA HIS A 148 -10.07 2.29 -7.80
C HIS A 148 -9.26 2.27 -6.50
N ALA A 149 -9.56 3.18 -5.58
CA ALA A 149 -8.76 3.41 -4.37
C ALA A 149 -9.58 3.35 -3.07
N GLY A 150 -10.81 2.82 -3.11
CA GLY A 150 -11.67 2.65 -1.94
C GLY A 150 -12.65 3.81 -1.68
N THR A 151 -13.59 3.57 -0.77
CA THR A 151 -14.73 4.47 -0.50
C THR A 151 -14.89 4.84 0.97
N VAL A 152 -14.22 4.13 1.89
CA VAL A 152 -14.41 4.18 3.35
C VAL A 152 -15.79 3.71 3.82
N VAL A 153 -16.86 4.29 3.29
CA VAL A 153 -18.26 4.11 3.75
C VAL A 153 -19.10 3.20 2.85
N GLY A 154 -18.52 2.70 1.77
CA GLY A 154 -19.18 1.82 0.82
C GLY A 154 -19.16 0.35 1.24
N LYS A 155 -19.55 -0.53 0.32
CA LYS A 155 -19.71 -1.96 0.62
C LYS A 155 -18.40 -2.76 0.66
N LEU A 156 -17.31 -2.18 0.15
CA LEU A 156 -16.00 -2.82 0.12
C LEU A 156 -15.18 -2.30 1.29
N GLU A 157 -14.21 -3.11 1.73
CA GLU A 157 -13.26 -2.74 2.76
C GLU A 157 -12.53 -1.42 2.47
N GLY A 158 -12.25 -0.66 3.52
CA GLY A 158 -11.46 0.55 3.44
C GLY A 158 -11.38 1.26 4.78
N ASP A 159 -10.34 0.96 5.56
CA ASP A 159 -10.02 1.76 6.75
C ASP A 159 -9.70 3.22 6.34
N PRO A 160 -10.25 4.24 7.03
CA PRO A 160 -10.06 5.64 6.65
C PRO A 160 -8.59 6.08 6.52
N LEU A 161 -7.70 5.58 7.39
CA LEU A 161 -6.28 5.95 7.37
C LEU A 161 -5.56 5.28 6.21
N MET A 162 -5.84 4.01 5.95
CA MET A 162 -5.27 3.29 4.81
C MET A 162 -5.74 3.88 3.48
N ILE A 163 -7.04 4.17 3.34
CA ILE A 163 -7.57 4.82 2.14
C ILE A 163 -6.90 6.18 1.93
N LYS A 164 -6.71 6.98 2.98
CA LYS A 164 -6.02 8.27 2.87
C LYS A 164 -4.57 8.12 2.41
N GLY A 165 -3.85 7.10 2.90
CA GLY A 165 -2.51 6.74 2.41
C GLY A 165 -2.50 6.43 0.92
N PHE A 166 -3.47 5.65 0.43
CA PHE A 166 -3.63 5.33 -0.99
C PHE A 166 -3.93 6.58 -1.83
N TYR A 167 -4.81 7.46 -1.37
CA TYR A 167 -5.14 8.70 -2.09
C TYR A 167 -3.93 9.63 -2.18
N ASN A 168 -3.20 9.81 -1.07
CA ASN A 168 -1.99 10.61 -1.04
C ASN A 168 -0.95 10.06 -2.03
N THR A 169 -0.79 8.74 -2.07
CA THR A 169 0.10 8.05 -3.02
C THR A 169 -0.17 8.40 -4.47
N LEU A 170 -1.44 8.49 -4.84
CA LEU A 170 -1.86 8.72 -6.23
C LEU A 170 -1.81 10.20 -6.63
N LEU A 171 -1.96 11.11 -5.67
CA LEU A 171 -2.21 12.53 -5.92
C LEU A 171 -1.05 13.47 -5.58
N LEU A 172 -0.18 13.09 -4.64
CA LEU A 172 0.91 13.96 -4.19
C LEU A 172 2.17 13.72 -5.03
N PRO A 173 2.91 14.80 -5.40
CA PRO A 173 4.18 14.66 -6.11
C PRO A 173 5.32 14.18 -5.21
N TYR A 174 5.17 14.34 -3.89
CA TYR A 174 6.13 13.94 -2.87
C TYR A 174 5.37 13.41 -1.65
N LEU A 175 5.90 12.35 -1.03
CA LEU A 175 5.38 11.74 0.19
C LEU A 175 6.43 11.79 1.28
N GLU A 176 6.05 12.28 2.46
CA GLU A 176 6.79 12.11 3.70
C GLU A 176 6.39 10.80 4.38
N VAL A 177 7.26 10.27 5.24
CA VAL A 177 6.92 9.12 6.10
C VAL A 177 5.71 9.47 6.96
N ASN A 178 4.67 8.62 6.89
CA ASN A 178 3.46 8.74 7.68
C ASN A 178 2.97 7.33 8.05
N LEU A 179 3.50 6.81 9.16
CA LEU A 179 3.23 5.45 9.62
C LEU A 179 1.74 5.18 9.91
N PRO A 180 0.95 6.12 10.50
CA PRO A 180 -0.49 5.92 10.65
C PRO A 180 -1.24 5.72 9.33
N GLN A 181 -0.75 6.29 8.22
CA GLN A 181 -1.33 6.14 6.88
C GLN A 181 -0.62 5.04 6.05
N GLY A 182 0.26 4.24 6.66
CA GLY A 182 0.98 3.17 5.96
C GLY A 182 2.01 3.66 4.94
N ILE A 183 2.57 4.87 5.13
CA ILE A 183 3.65 5.40 4.29
C ILE A 183 4.96 5.23 5.04
N PHE A 184 5.77 4.27 4.63
CA PHE A 184 6.99 3.87 5.35
C PHE A 184 8.26 4.48 4.77
N PHE A 185 8.23 4.88 3.51
CA PHE A 185 9.33 5.54 2.83
C PHE A 185 8.94 6.95 2.39
N GLU A 186 9.93 7.86 2.39
CA GLU A 186 9.82 9.09 1.62
C GLU A 186 9.83 8.73 0.12
N GLN A 187 8.99 9.40 -0.67
CA GLN A 187 8.88 9.11 -2.09
C GLN A 187 8.70 10.38 -2.90
N ASP A 188 9.69 10.73 -3.73
CA ASP A 188 9.53 11.68 -4.83
C ASP A 188 9.03 10.94 -6.08
N TRP A 189 7.97 11.44 -6.69
CA TRP A 189 7.41 10.87 -7.92
C TRP A 189 8.09 11.37 -9.20
N ALA A 190 9.17 12.16 -9.08
CA ALA A 190 9.99 12.64 -10.19
C ALA A 190 9.16 13.32 -11.29
N SER A 191 8.14 14.10 -10.88
CA SER A 191 7.19 14.77 -11.79
C SER A 191 6.34 13.83 -12.67
N LEU A 192 6.24 12.53 -12.32
CA LEU A 192 5.21 11.66 -12.90
C LEU A 192 3.83 12.26 -12.67
N ARG A 193 2.94 12.04 -13.64
CA ARG A 193 1.57 12.55 -13.55
C ARG A 193 0.83 11.87 -12.41
N LYS A 194 -0.03 12.64 -11.76
CA LYS A 194 -0.99 12.13 -10.78
C LYS A 194 -1.92 11.10 -11.44
N VAL A 195 -2.38 10.16 -10.63
CA VAL A 195 -3.44 9.22 -10.98
C VAL A 195 -4.70 9.63 -10.24
N THR A 196 -5.82 9.75 -10.95
CA THR A 196 -7.09 10.11 -10.31
C THR A 196 -7.68 8.89 -9.60
N PRO A 197 -7.82 8.90 -8.26
CA PRO A 197 -8.50 7.83 -7.55
C PRO A 197 -9.99 7.76 -7.92
N VAL A 198 -10.52 6.54 -7.89
CA VAL A 198 -11.94 6.25 -8.13
C VAL A 198 -12.53 5.63 -6.88
N ALA A 199 -13.59 6.26 -6.36
CA ALA A 199 -14.37 5.77 -5.23
C ALA A 199 -15.64 5.10 -5.79
N SER A 200 -15.73 3.77 -5.65
CA SER A 200 -16.81 2.99 -6.24
C SER A 200 -17.24 1.82 -5.37
N GLY A 201 -18.54 1.59 -5.31
CA GLY A 201 -19.13 0.39 -4.73
C GLY A 201 -19.94 0.63 -3.46
N GLY A 202 -21.26 0.46 -3.56
CA GLY A 202 -22.16 0.52 -2.40
C GLY A 202 -22.37 1.92 -1.81
N ILE A 203 -21.95 2.98 -2.51
CA ILE A 203 -22.15 4.35 -2.07
C ILE A 203 -23.45 4.96 -2.63
N HIS A 204 -24.02 5.93 -1.91
CA HIS A 204 -25.21 6.68 -2.31
C HIS A 204 -25.10 8.17 -1.93
N CYS A 205 -25.93 9.03 -2.52
CA CYS A 205 -25.86 10.50 -2.33
C CYS A 205 -26.02 10.98 -0.87
N GLY A 206 -26.63 10.18 0.00
CA GLY A 206 -26.75 10.48 1.44
C GLY A 206 -25.38 10.57 2.14
N GLN A 207 -24.38 9.86 1.63
CA GLN A 207 -23.02 9.80 2.18
C GLN A 207 -22.10 10.90 1.60
N MET A 208 -22.61 11.83 0.79
CA MET A 208 -21.78 12.78 0.04
C MET A 208 -20.85 13.63 0.93
N HIS A 209 -21.30 13.99 2.13
CA HIS A 209 -20.50 14.72 3.10
C HIS A 209 -19.27 13.92 3.55
N GLN A 210 -19.44 12.63 3.87
CA GLN A 210 -18.34 11.74 4.25
C GLN A 210 -17.38 11.50 3.08
N LEU A 211 -17.91 11.31 1.86
CA LEU A 211 -17.08 11.10 0.68
C LEU A 211 -16.18 12.30 0.39
N LEU A 212 -16.71 13.53 0.48
CA LEU A 212 -15.90 14.74 0.27
C LEU A 212 -14.88 14.97 1.39
N ASP A 213 -15.20 14.58 2.61
CA ASP A 213 -14.30 14.70 3.76
C ASP A 213 -13.11 13.75 3.66
N TYR A 214 -13.37 12.48 3.38
CA TYR A 214 -12.29 11.49 3.27
C TYR A 214 -11.50 11.60 1.97
N LEU A 215 -12.15 11.92 0.85
CA LEU A 215 -11.61 11.67 -0.49
C LEU A 215 -11.23 12.94 -1.26
N GLY A 216 -11.65 14.11 -0.77
CA GLY A 216 -11.26 15.40 -1.34
C GLY A 216 -11.90 15.71 -2.70
N ASN A 217 -11.15 16.42 -3.56
CA ASN A 217 -11.65 16.97 -4.83
C ASN A 217 -11.26 16.14 -6.06
N ASP A 218 -10.01 15.71 -6.13
CA ASP A 218 -9.44 15.03 -7.30
C ASP A 218 -9.80 13.53 -7.24
N VAL A 219 -11.10 13.23 -7.36
CA VAL A 219 -11.65 11.87 -7.24
C VAL A 219 -12.85 11.68 -8.17
N VAL A 220 -13.00 10.47 -8.73
CA VAL A 220 -14.22 10.07 -9.43
C VAL A 220 -15.13 9.29 -8.47
N LEU A 221 -16.30 9.83 -8.15
CA LEU A 221 -17.32 9.14 -7.35
C LEU A 221 -18.28 8.36 -8.27
N GLN A 222 -18.32 7.04 -8.15
CA GLN A 222 -19.13 6.16 -8.99
C GLN A 222 -20.36 5.59 -8.25
N PHE A 223 -21.53 6.06 -8.67
CA PHE A 223 -22.82 5.62 -8.14
C PHE A 223 -23.50 4.65 -9.12
N GLY A 224 -23.14 3.36 -9.09
CA GLY A 224 -23.79 2.34 -9.91
C GLY A 224 -25.24 2.08 -9.48
N GLY A 225 -25.40 1.27 -8.43
CA GLY A 225 -26.71 1.00 -7.81
C GLY A 225 -27.41 2.27 -7.32
N GLY A 226 -26.64 3.23 -6.78
CA GLY A 226 -27.13 4.54 -6.33
C GLY A 226 -27.62 5.47 -7.45
N THR A 227 -27.49 5.10 -8.73
CA THR A 227 -28.10 5.82 -9.86
C THR A 227 -29.19 4.98 -10.51
N ILE A 228 -28.86 3.75 -10.92
CA ILE A 228 -29.78 2.90 -11.70
C ILE A 228 -30.94 2.38 -10.83
N GLY A 229 -30.72 2.22 -9.53
CA GLY A 229 -31.73 1.79 -8.57
C GLY A 229 -32.70 2.88 -8.11
N HIS A 230 -32.63 4.09 -8.66
CA HIS A 230 -33.57 5.16 -8.33
C HIS A 230 -34.98 4.84 -8.85
N PRO A 231 -36.04 4.94 -8.02
CA PRO A 231 -37.39 4.47 -8.38
C PRO A 231 -38.02 5.30 -9.51
N ASP A 232 -37.66 6.58 -9.62
CA ASP A 232 -38.13 7.47 -10.70
C ASP A 232 -37.28 7.37 -11.98
N GLY A 233 -36.38 6.38 -12.07
CA GLY A 233 -35.56 6.09 -13.26
C GLY A 233 -34.15 6.69 -13.24
N ILE A 234 -33.34 6.29 -14.22
CA ILE A 234 -31.88 6.52 -14.27
C ILE A 234 -31.53 8.02 -14.30
N GLN A 235 -32.29 8.82 -15.07
CA GLN A 235 -32.05 10.27 -15.13
C GLN A 235 -32.27 10.97 -13.78
N ALA A 236 -33.28 10.52 -13.01
CA ALA A 236 -33.55 11.03 -11.69
C ALA A 236 -32.41 10.65 -10.73
N GLY A 237 -31.95 9.40 -10.73
CA GLY A 237 -30.78 8.98 -9.94
C GLY A 237 -29.51 9.78 -10.26
N ALA A 238 -29.23 10.03 -11.54
CA ALA A 238 -28.09 10.84 -11.96
C ALA A 238 -28.21 12.29 -11.48
N THR A 239 -29.43 12.86 -11.55
CA THR A 239 -29.73 14.20 -11.05
C THR A 239 -29.52 14.29 -9.55
N ALA A 240 -30.02 13.32 -8.78
CA ALA A 240 -29.89 13.27 -7.32
C ALA A 240 -28.41 13.29 -6.89
N ASN A 241 -27.58 12.42 -7.47
CA ASN A 241 -26.15 12.34 -7.15
C ASN A 241 -25.42 13.65 -7.49
N ARG A 242 -25.73 14.26 -8.64
CA ARG A 242 -25.11 15.52 -9.06
C ARG A 242 -25.50 16.69 -8.16
N VAL A 243 -26.79 16.83 -7.84
CA VAL A 243 -27.27 17.91 -6.96
C VAL A 243 -26.69 17.77 -5.55
N ALA A 244 -26.61 16.54 -5.02
CA ALA A 244 -25.97 16.29 -3.72
C ALA A 244 -24.50 16.73 -3.70
N LEU A 245 -23.73 16.37 -4.73
CA LEU A 245 -22.32 16.74 -4.85
C LEU A 245 -22.13 18.26 -4.92
N GLU A 246 -22.81 18.91 -5.87
CA GLU A 246 -22.69 20.36 -6.08
C GLU A 246 -23.11 21.14 -4.82
N SER A 247 -24.21 20.74 -4.17
CA SER A 247 -24.69 21.40 -2.94
C SER A 247 -23.69 21.26 -1.78
N MET A 248 -23.08 20.08 -1.64
CA MET A 248 -22.10 19.83 -0.58
C MET A 248 -20.79 20.60 -0.83
N VAL A 249 -20.32 20.66 -2.07
CA VAL A 249 -19.13 21.44 -2.45
C VAL A 249 -19.36 22.94 -2.24
N ILE A 250 -20.55 23.46 -2.59
CA ILE A 250 -20.90 24.86 -2.31
C ILE A 250 -20.86 25.13 -0.81
N ALA A 251 -21.55 24.32 0.01
CA ALA A 251 -21.58 24.49 1.46
C ALA A 251 -20.17 24.45 2.09
N ARG A 252 -19.33 23.50 1.66
CA ARG A 252 -17.93 23.43 2.09
C ARG A 252 -17.16 24.71 1.74
N ASN A 253 -17.28 25.18 0.50
CA ASN A 253 -16.56 26.35 0.02
C ASN A 253 -17.06 27.65 0.68
N GLU A 254 -18.30 27.68 1.19
CA GLU A 254 -18.85 28.75 2.02
C GLU A 254 -18.40 28.68 3.49
N GLY A 255 -17.59 27.67 3.86
CA GLY A 255 -17.03 27.52 5.20
C GLY A 255 -17.98 26.88 6.22
N ARG A 256 -19.05 26.21 5.77
CA ARG A 256 -19.92 25.43 6.67
C ARG A 256 -19.19 24.19 7.15
N ASP A 257 -19.53 23.73 8.37
CA ASP A 257 -19.10 22.42 8.85
C ASP A 257 -19.90 21.34 8.13
N TYR A 258 -19.57 21.11 6.87
CA TYR A 258 -20.30 20.20 6.00
C TYR A 258 -20.22 18.73 6.43
N VAL A 259 -19.29 18.39 7.33
CA VAL A 259 -19.17 17.05 7.90
C VAL A 259 -20.26 16.85 8.94
N ALA A 260 -20.40 17.78 9.89
CA ALA A 260 -21.44 17.71 10.92
C ALA A 260 -22.84 18.08 10.37
N GLU A 261 -22.91 19.09 9.50
CA GLU A 261 -24.15 19.61 8.91
C GLU A 261 -24.57 18.85 7.64
N GLY A 262 -23.78 17.88 7.18
CA GLY A 262 -23.93 17.20 5.90
C GLY A 262 -25.35 16.68 5.61
N PRO A 263 -25.97 15.90 6.50
CA PRO A 263 -27.35 15.46 6.32
C PRO A 263 -28.33 16.63 6.15
N GLN A 264 -28.17 17.72 6.90
CA GLN A 264 -29.06 18.88 6.80
C GLN A 264 -28.86 19.64 5.48
N ILE A 265 -27.62 19.79 5.00
CA ILE A 265 -27.31 20.39 3.69
C ILE A 265 -28.04 19.62 2.58
N LEU A 266 -28.00 18.28 2.61
CA LEU A 266 -28.68 17.43 1.63
C LEU A 266 -30.21 17.55 1.73
N GLN A 267 -30.76 17.59 2.94
CA GLN A 267 -32.20 17.80 3.16
C GLN A 267 -32.65 19.17 2.66
N ASP A 268 -31.85 20.22 2.84
CA ASP A 268 -32.15 21.56 2.34
C ASP A 268 -32.16 21.61 0.81
N ALA A 269 -31.20 20.97 0.15
CA ALA A 269 -31.18 20.85 -1.31
C ALA A 269 -32.36 20.02 -1.84
N ALA A 270 -32.76 18.97 -1.10
CA ALA A 270 -33.87 18.09 -1.45
C ALA A 270 -35.24 18.81 -1.49
N LYS A 271 -35.43 19.88 -0.70
CA LYS A 271 -36.65 20.71 -0.72
C LYS A 271 -36.99 21.24 -2.11
N THR A 272 -35.99 21.47 -2.95
CA THR A 272 -36.15 21.97 -4.32
C THR A 272 -35.75 20.94 -5.40
N CYS A 273 -35.42 19.71 -5.00
CA CYS A 273 -35.00 18.65 -5.92
C CYS A 273 -35.70 17.33 -5.56
N GLY A 274 -36.83 17.05 -6.22
CA GLY A 274 -37.60 15.81 -6.04
C GLY A 274 -36.76 14.53 -6.17
N PRO A 275 -35.91 14.37 -7.21
CA PRO A 275 -35.01 13.22 -7.31
C PRO A 275 -34.09 13.04 -6.08
N LEU A 276 -33.52 14.13 -5.55
CA LEU A 276 -32.68 14.04 -4.36
C LEU A 276 -33.50 13.63 -3.13
N GLN A 277 -34.70 14.20 -2.95
CA GLN A 277 -35.61 13.81 -1.87
C GLN A 277 -35.89 12.30 -1.90
N THR A 278 -36.31 11.78 -3.06
CA THR A 278 -36.60 10.36 -3.23
C THR A 278 -35.38 9.47 -2.94
N ALA A 279 -34.20 9.85 -3.42
CA ALA A 279 -32.96 9.10 -3.18
C ALA A 279 -32.57 9.07 -1.70
N LEU A 280 -32.72 10.19 -0.98
CA LEU A 280 -32.45 10.28 0.45
C LEU A 280 -33.44 9.41 1.24
N ASP A 281 -34.73 9.47 0.91
CA ASP A 281 -35.75 8.65 1.59
C ASP A 281 -35.53 7.15 1.42
N LEU A 282 -35.05 6.74 0.24
CA LEU A 282 -34.79 5.34 -0.09
C LEU A 282 -33.57 4.76 0.62
N TRP A 283 -32.46 5.51 0.69
CA TRP A 283 -31.16 4.96 1.11
C TRP A 283 -30.60 5.50 2.42
N LYS A 284 -31.28 6.44 3.11
CA LYS A 284 -30.78 7.06 4.36
C LYS A 284 -30.35 6.08 5.45
N ASP A 285 -30.99 4.90 5.54
CA ASP A 285 -30.73 3.91 6.58
C ASP A 285 -29.70 2.85 6.13
N ILE A 286 -29.19 2.92 4.90
CA ILE A 286 -28.23 1.98 4.36
C ILE A 286 -26.81 2.39 4.75
N THR A 287 -26.15 1.58 5.56
CA THR A 287 -24.75 1.76 5.96
C THR A 287 -24.03 0.42 5.96
N PHE A 288 -22.70 0.45 5.73
CA PHE A 288 -21.85 -0.73 5.73
C PHE A 288 -20.81 -0.58 6.85
N ASN A 289 -21.17 -1.02 8.06
CA ASN A 289 -20.32 -0.91 9.24
C ASN A 289 -19.82 -2.30 9.63
N TYR A 290 -18.58 -2.61 9.23
CA TYR A 290 -17.89 -3.85 9.55
C TYR A 290 -16.47 -3.54 10.02
N THR A 291 -15.91 -4.39 10.86
CA THR A 291 -14.51 -4.28 11.28
C THR A 291 -13.59 -4.46 10.07
N SER A 292 -12.70 -3.50 9.83
CA SER A 292 -11.67 -3.57 8.79
C SER A 292 -10.66 -4.68 9.09
N THR A 293 -10.10 -5.31 8.05
CA THR A 293 -9.03 -6.31 8.17
C THR A 293 -7.66 -5.76 7.83
N ASP A 294 -7.58 -4.77 6.94
CA ASP A 294 -6.39 -3.96 6.64
C ASP A 294 -6.42 -2.67 7.46
N THR A 295 -5.68 -2.68 8.57
CA THR A 295 -5.62 -1.56 9.53
C THR A 295 -4.17 -1.18 9.83
N ALA A 296 -3.96 0.07 10.23
CA ALA A 296 -2.64 0.56 10.61
C ALA A 296 -2.10 -0.14 11.87
N ASP A 297 -0.80 -0.42 11.91
CA ASP A 297 -0.10 -0.87 13.14
C ASP A 297 0.29 0.29 14.06
N PHE A 298 0.31 1.51 13.52
CA PHE A 298 0.71 2.73 14.21
C PHE A 298 -0.51 3.64 14.34
N VAL A 299 -0.77 4.09 15.56
CA VAL A 299 -1.78 5.11 15.85
C VAL A 299 -1.10 6.43 16.15
N GLU A 300 -1.73 7.55 15.79
CA GLU A 300 -1.25 8.86 16.23
C GLU A 300 -1.19 8.88 17.76
N THR A 301 0.00 9.15 18.31
CA THR A 301 0.12 9.43 19.74
C THR A 301 -0.32 10.88 19.93
N PRO A 302 -1.38 11.17 20.70
CA PRO A 302 -1.75 12.55 20.97
C PRO A 302 -0.55 13.25 21.60
N THR A 303 -0.07 14.33 20.99
CA THR A 303 0.94 15.17 21.62
C THR A 303 0.28 15.74 22.88
N ALA A 304 0.72 15.26 24.05
CA ALA A 304 0.34 15.91 25.30
C ALA A 304 0.90 17.34 25.22
N ASN A 305 0.01 18.32 25.04
CA ASN A 305 0.38 19.71 25.18
C ASN A 305 0.98 19.88 26.58
N VAL A 306 2.28 20.17 26.63
CA VAL A 306 2.97 20.62 27.85
C VAL A 306 2.66 22.09 28.06
#